data_AF-A0A0L0VR88-F1
#
_entry.id   AF-A0A0L0VR88-F1
#
_cell.length_a   1.000
_cell.length_b   1.000
_cell.length_c   1.000
_cell.angle_alpha   90.00
_cell.angle_beta   90.00
_cell.angle_gamma   90.00
#
_symmetry.space_group_name_H-M   'P 1'
#
loop_
_entity.id
_entity.type
_entity.pdbx_description
1 polymer ?
#
loop_
_entity_poly.entity_id
_entity_poly.type
_entity_poly.pdbx_seq_one_letter_code
_entity_poly.pdbx_strand_id
1 'polypeptide(L)'
;MDGFEVRLQLVSILKKLSSSQNSIQSTIRFLLKHKDKYGEDLWDCLVEEAEKVNLNARINILYLIDGLLFTSSTALLTSHQEYQHSRRTNLPSSSTIISTSFNYGDLIKKDIIKLIEIVVPTSFNKKGLLNLMSTVQVIKNWKSQISIIDHFLTLDLLEQIDQILNHRKQILGKMEVNDTQVGIEDNELLDFTKKEILDRIDDDRERHKRLRERIWVLPIPSMSSLSPKLTNIQHPSTTYTYHRSATLLHTSLQSVTNSERPSSSISSGGPTGGGPHIELDLTISLECDQLINANLEDTGSAGLEDHDWNAIHFDNHRCFGLASNHHRLLDQFVDF
;
A
#
# COMPACT_ATOMS: atom_id res chain seq x y z
N MET A 1 -4.33 1.84 31.67
CA MET A 1 -5.63 1.57 31.05
C MET A 1 -5.99 0.13 31.29
N ASP A 2 -7.23 -0.10 31.71
CA ASP A 2 -7.79 -1.46 31.78
C ASP A 2 -8.10 -1.98 30.36
N GLY A 3 -8.36 -3.28 30.22
CA GLY A 3 -8.60 -3.89 28.91
C GLY A 3 -9.87 -3.39 28.23
N PHE A 4 -10.92 -3.11 29.01
CA PHE A 4 -12.21 -2.64 28.49
C PHE A 4 -12.10 -1.23 27.88
N GLU A 5 -11.39 -0.33 28.56
CA GLU A 5 -11.08 1.02 28.10
C GLU A 5 -10.28 0.98 26.79
N VAL A 6 -9.26 0.11 26.72
CA VAL A 6 -8.43 -0.08 25.52
C VAL A 6 -9.27 -0.59 24.34
N ARG A 7 -10.19 -1.54 24.58
CA ARG A 7 -11.12 -2.03 23.56
C ARG A 7 -12.08 -0.93 23.09
N LEU A 8 -12.64 -0.14 24.00
CA LEU A 8 -13.54 0.97 23.64
C LEU A 8 -12.82 2.05 22.83
N GLN A 9 -11.56 2.34 23.16
CA GLN A 9 -10.73 3.23 22.37
C GLN A 9 -10.46 2.67 20.97
N LEU A 10 -10.16 1.36 20.83
CA LEU A 10 -10.01 0.73 19.52
C LEU A 10 -11.28 0.90 18.68
N VAL A 11 -12.46 0.60 19.23
CA VAL A 11 -13.74 0.78 18.52
C VAL A 11 -13.92 2.23 18.07
N SER A 12 -13.56 3.22 18.91
CA SER A 12 -13.64 4.63 18.51
C SER A 12 -12.65 5.00 17.39
N ILE A 13 -11.48 4.35 17.34
CA ILE A 13 -10.50 4.55 16.28
C ILE A 13 -11.00 3.89 14.99
N LEU A 14 -11.50 2.65 15.05
CA LEU A 14 -12.03 1.91 13.90
C LEU A 14 -13.25 2.61 13.27
N LYS A 15 -14.12 3.24 14.07
CA LYS A 15 -15.23 4.07 13.55
C LYS A 15 -14.79 5.26 12.70
N LYS A 16 -13.55 5.73 12.87
CA LYS A 16 -12.95 6.84 12.13
C LYS A 16 -11.93 6.37 11.11
N LEU A 17 -11.77 5.05 10.94
CA LEU A 17 -10.82 4.47 10.01
C LEU A 17 -11.22 4.81 8.58
N SER A 18 -10.47 5.73 7.98
CA SER A 18 -10.58 6.05 6.56
C SER A 18 -9.48 5.36 5.77
N SER A 19 -9.54 5.52 4.46
CA SER A 19 -8.48 5.04 3.59
C SER A 19 -7.13 5.72 3.86
N SER A 20 -7.09 6.91 4.51
CA SER A 20 -5.87 7.72 4.67
C SER A 20 -4.70 7.02 5.36
N GLN A 21 -3.48 7.24 4.86
CA GLN A 21 -2.27 6.66 5.44
C GLN A 21 -2.10 7.02 6.92
N ASN A 22 -2.44 8.26 7.29
CA ASN A 22 -2.38 8.70 8.68
C ASN A 22 -3.38 7.95 9.58
N SER A 23 -4.60 7.70 9.09
CA SER A 23 -5.61 6.93 9.83
C SER A 23 -5.15 5.48 10.05
N ILE A 24 -4.67 4.82 8.99
CA ILE A 24 -4.15 3.46 9.04
C ILE A 24 -2.97 3.36 10.01
N GLN A 25 -1.95 4.20 9.82
CA GLN A 25 -0.73 4.16 10.64
C GLN A 25 -0.99 4.51 12.11
N SER A 26 -1.90 5.43 12.39
CA SER A 26 -2.27 5.74 13.78
C SER A 26 -2.95 4.55 14.46
N THR A 27 -3.77 3.81 13.73
CA THR A 27 -4.43 2.59 14.24
C THR A 27 -3.42 1.47 14.48
N ILE A 28 -2.47 1.24 13.54
CA ILE A 28 -1.37 0.28 13.71
C ILE A 28 -0.56 0.61 14.96
N ARG A 29 -0.16 1.87 15.15
CA ARG A 29 0.60 2.30 16.35
C ARG A 29 -0.19 2.03 17.63
N PHE A 30 -1.51 2.25 17.62
CA PHE A 30 -2.35 1.95 18.78
C PHE A 30 -2.37 0.44 19.10
N LEU A 31 -2.54 -0.41 18.08
CA LEU A 31 -2.55 -1.87 18.23
C LEU A 31 -1.21 -2.39 18.75
N LEU A 32 -0.09 -1.91 18.19
CA LEU A 32 1.25 -2.33 18.60
C LEU A 32 1.62 -1.86 20.01
N LYS A 33 1.16 -0.66 20.40
CA LYS A 33 1.40 -0.11 21.75
C LYS A 33 0.80 -1.00 22.86
N HIS A 34 -0.30 -1.69 22.59
CA HIS A 34 -1.03 -2.47 23.59
C HIS A 34 -0.95 -3.99 23.34
N LYS A 35 -0.15 -4.42 22.34
CA LYS A 35 -0.11 -5.81 21.87
C LYS A 35 0.29 -6.81 22.96
N ASP A 36 1.23 -6.45 23.83
CA ASP A 36 1.82 -7.40 24.78
C ASP A 36 0.84 -7.82 25.89
N LYS A 37 -0.15 -6.96 26.19
CA LYS A 37 -1.12 -7.21 27.27
C LYS A 37 -2.51 -7.54 26.77
N TYR A 38 -2.93 -6.95 25.66
CA TYR A 38 -4.30 -7.04 25.15
C TYR A 38 -4.37 -7.43 23.66
N GLY A 39 -3.27 -7.93 23.08
CA GLY A 39 -3.18 -8.19 21.64
C GLY A 39 -4.26 -9.13 21.09
N GLU A 40 -4.54 -10.23 21.78
CA GLU A 40 -5.60 -11.18 21.37
C GLU A 40 -6.99 -10.55 21.44
N ASP A 41 -7.35 -9.91 22.56
CA ASP A 41 -8.65 -9.23 22.71
C ASP A 41 -8.83 -8.07 21.72
N LEU A 42 -7.75 -7.34 21.42
CA LEU A 42 -7.75 -6.29 20.39
C LEU A 42 -7.96 -6.86 18.99
N TRP A 43 -7.38 -8.02 18.68
CA TRP A 43 -7.60 -8.69 17.41
C TRP A 43 -9.04 -9.19 17.29
N ASP A 44 -9.56 -9.86 18.32
CA ASP A 44 -10.95 -10.32 18.34
C ASP A 44 -11.92 -9.15 18.19
N CYS A 45 -11.65 -8.03 18.88
CA CYS A 45 -12.43 -6.80 18.71
C CYS A 45 -12.36 -6.26 17.27
N LEU A 46 -11.19 -6.28 16.63
CA LEU A 46 -11.02 -5.81 15.25
C LEU A 46 -11.81 -6.67 14.26
N VAL A 47 -11.75 -7.99 14.39
CA VAL A 47 -12.50 -8.94 13.55
C VAL A 47 -14.01 -8.81 13.80
N GLU A 48 -14.43 -8.67 15.06
CA GLU A 48 -15.84 -8.46 15.43
C GLU A 48 -16.40 -7.14 14.84
N GLU A 49 -15.62 -6.06 14.88
CA GLU A 49 -16.05 -4.79 14.26
C GLU A 49 -16.08 -4.89 12.73
N ALA A 50 -15.17 -5.65 12.10
CA ALA A 50 -15.19 -5.87 10.66
C ALA A 50 -16.49 -6.54 10.17
N GLU A 51 -17.09 -7.42 10.98
CA GLU A 51 -18.36 -8.07 10.66
C GLU A 51 -19.56 -7.09 10.68
N LYS A 52 -19.51 -6.06 11.53
CA LYS A 52 -20.63 -5.13 11.77
C LYS A 52 -20.66 -3.92 10.85
N VAL A 53 -19.49 -3.49 10.36
CA VAL A 53 -19.37 -2.26 9.57
C VAL A 53 -19.78 -2.45 8.11
N ASN A 54 -20.03 -1.34 7.42
CA ASN A 54 -20.41 -1.34 6.01
C ASN A 54 -19.25 -1.72 5.07
N LEU A 55 -19.56 -1.97 3.79
CA LEU A 55 -18.58 -2.47 2.82
C LEU A 55 -17.37 -1.56 2.64
N ASN A 56 -17.56 -0.23 2.69
CA ASN A 56 -16.44 0.70 2.57
C ASN A 56 -15.50 0.62 3.78
N ALA A 57 -16.05 0.58 5.00
CA ALA A 57 -15.24 0.39 6.20
C ALA A 57 -14.52 -0.96 6.22
N ARG A 58 -15.16 -2.03 5.72
CA ARG A 58 -14.52 -3.37 5.60
C ARG A 58 -13.27 -3.34 4.73
N ILE A 59 -13.30 -2.65 3.58
CA ILE A 59 -12.08 -2.55 2.76
C ILE A 59 -11.00 -1.70 3.46
N ASN A 60 -11.38 -0.66 4.22
CA ASN A 60 -10.42 0.12 4.99
C ASN A 60 -9.75 -0.73 6.09
N ILE A 61 -10.49 -1.66 6.70
CA ILE A 61 -9.94 -2.65 7.63
C ILE A 61 -8.97 -3.61 6.91
N LEU A 62 -9.25 -4.02 5.67
CA LEU A 62 -8.28 -4.82 4.89
C LEU A 62 -6.96 -4.07 4.67
N TYR A 63 -7.01 -2.78 4.33
CA TYR A 63 -5.79 -1.95 4.20
C TYR A 63 -5.08 -1.74 5.55
N LEU A 64 -5.81 -1.71 6.66
CA LEU A 64 -5.22 -1.73 7.99
C LEU A 64 -4.49 -3.05 8.26
N ILE A 65 -5.09 -4.19 7.91
CA ILE A 65 -4.49 -5.53 8.05
C ILE A 65 -3.24 -5.66 7.17
N ASP A 66 -3.28 -5.16 5.94
CA ASP A 66 -2.12 -5.07 5.04
C ASP A 66 -0.94 -4.35 5.71
N GLY A 67 -1.16 -3.13 6.21
CA GLY A 67 -0.12 -2.39 6.92
C GLY A 67 0.33 -3.07 8.21
N LEU A 68 -0.58 -3.70 8.95
CA LEU A 68 -0.26 -4.42 10.20
C LEU A 68 0.58 -5.68 9.93
N LEU A 69 0.26 -6.43 8.86
CA LEU A 69 1.02 -7.59 8.42
C LEU A 69 2.46 -7.19 8.10
N PHE A 70 2.64 -6.17 7.27
CA PHE A 70 3.98 -5.71 6.88
C PHE A 70 4.78 -5.19 8.08
N THR A 71 4.14 -4.44 8.97
CA THR A 71 4.78 -3.96 10.21
C THR A 71 5.17 -5.11 11.13
N SER A 72 4.32 -6.13 11.22
CA SER A 72 4.55 -7.33 12.03
C SER A 72 5.70 -8.19 11.49
N SER A 73 5.80 -8.33 10.17
CA SER A 73 6.87 -9.05 9.49
C SER A 73 8.22 -8.34 9.59
N THR A 74 8.24 -7.04 9.33
CA THR A 74 9.48 -6.25 9.40
C THR A 74 10.05 -6.19 10.82
N ALA A 75 9.18 -6.12 11.85
CA ALA A 75 9.61 -6.19 13.24
C ALA A 75 10.31 -7.52 13.59
N LEU A 76 9.92 -8.63 12.96
CA LEU A 76 10.56 -9.93 13.16
C LEU A 76 11.95 -9.95 12.49
N LEU A 77 12.06 -9.46 11.27
CA LEU A 77 13.34 -9.39 10.53
C LEU A 77 14.39 -8.53 11.25
N THR A 78 14.00 -7.36 11.76
CA THR A 78 14.93 -6.46 12.49
C THR A 78 15.40 -7.06 13.81
N SER A 79 14.53 -7.78 14.54
CA SER A 79 14.92 -8.47 15.78
C SER A 79 15.98 -9.55 15.54
N HIS A 80 15.90 -10.25 14.41
CA HIS A 80 16.91 -11.23 14.00
C HIS A 80 18.24 -10.57 13.60
N GLN A 81 18.20 -9.43 12.89
CA GLN A 81 19.40 -8.67 12.52
C GLN A 81 20.12 -8.12 13.75
N GLU A 82 19.39 -7.55 14.71
CA GLU A 82 19.96 -6.99 15.95
C GLU A 82 20.64 -8.09 16.80
N TYR A 83 20.01 -9.26 16.92
CA TYR A 83 20.62 -10.41 17.59
C TYR A 83 21.93 -10.86 16.93
N GLN A 84 22.01 -10.90 15.59
CA GLN A 84 23.24 -11.27 14.90
C GLN A 84 24.35 -10.23 15.08
N HIS A 85 24.02 -8.95 15.14
CA HIS A 85 24.99 -7.88 15.39
C HIS A 85 25.54 -7.92 16.83
N SER A 86 24.71 -8.17 17.83
CA SER A 86 25.15 -8.32 19.23
C SER A 86 26.04 -9.55 19.43
N ARG A 87 25.75 -10.67 18.76
CA ARG A 87 26.61 -11.87 18.79
C ARG A 87 27.98 -11.62 18.16
N ARG A 88 28.07 -10.79 17.11
CA ARG A 88 29.34 -10.44 16.46
C ARG A 88 30.20 -9.47 17.26
N THR A 89 29.60 -8.66 18.13
CA THR A 89 30.30 -7.58 18.87
C THR A 89 30.72 -7.98 20.28
N ASN A 90 30.45 -9.23 20.73
CA ASN A 90 30.77 -9.72 22.08
C ASN A 90 30.32 -8.77 23.20
N LEU A 91 29.28 -7.97 22.96
CA LEU A 91 28.70 -7.11 23.99
C LEU A 91 27.80 -7.98 24.87
N PRO A 92 27.89 -7.90 26.22
CA PRO A 92 27.08 -8.71 27.11
C PRO A 92 25.60 -8.44 26.85
N SER A 93 24.99 -9.33 26.08
CA SER A 93 23.56 -9.32 25.84
C SER A 93 22.92 -9.87 27.10
N SER A 94 22.07 -9.07 27.76
CA SER A 94 21.17 -9.56 28.82
C SER A 94 20.38 -10.72 28.23
N SER A 95 20.88 -11.92 28.49
CA SER A 95 20.44 -13.16 27.91
C SER A 95 19.37 -13.72 28.82
N THR A 96 18.20 -13.09 28.81
CA THR A 96 17.00 -13.67 29.42
C THR A 96 15.80 -13.01 28.75
N ILE A 97 14.88 -13.84 28.25
CA ILE A 97 13.64 -13.48 27.53
C ILE A 97 13.85 -13.35 26.00
N ILE A 98 14.14 -14.48 25.33
CA ILE A 98 13.52 -14.71 24.01
C ILE A 98 12.04 -14.99 24.34
N SER A 99 11.28 -13.94 24.64
CA SER A 99 9.83 -14.08 24.70
C SER A 99 9.40 -14.39 23.29
N THR A 100 8.63 -15.45 23.13
CA THR A 100 7.56 -15.57 22.14
C THR A 100 6.65 -14.35 22.27
N SER A 101 7.14 -13.16 21.89
CA SER A 101 6.42 -11.91 22.00
C SER A 101 5.26 -12.00 21.02
N PHE A 102 4.06 -11.73 21.54
CA PHE A 102 2.84 -11.70 20.77
C PHE A 102 3.03 -10.94 19.45
N ASN A 103 2.57 -11.54 18.35
CA ASN A 103 2.65 -10.96 17.02
C ASN A 103 1.30 -11.10 16.31
N TYR A 104 0.80 -10.02 15.73
CA TYR A 104 -0.48 -10.03 15.01
C TYR A 104 -0.42 -10.86 13.73
N GLY A 105 0.75 -11.09 13.14
CA GLY A 105 0.92 -11.91 11.94
C GLY A 105 0.40 -13.34 12.10
N ASP A 106 0.54 -13.95 13.28
CA ASP A 106 0.01 -15.30 13.56
C ASP A 106 -1.52 -15.33 13.54
N LEU A 107 -2.15 -14.27 14.08
CA LEU A 107 -3.60 -14.11 14.07
C LEU A 107 -4.14 -13.77 12.68
N ILE A 108 -3.42 -12.94 11.92
CA ILE A 108 -3.72 -12.66 10.52
C ILE A 108 -3.70 -13.96 9.71
N LYS A 109 -2.65 -14.77 9.85
CA LYS A 109 -2.54 -16.08 9.20
C LYS A 109 -3.74 -16.98 9.52
N LYS A 110 -4.14 -17.03 10.79
CA LYS A 110 -5.28 -17.85 11.26
C LYS A 110 -6.60 -17.41 10.63
N ASP A 111 -6.86 -16.10 10.57
CA ASP A 111 -8.17 -15.56 10.23
C ASP A 111 -8.26 -14.94 8.83
N ILE A 112 -7.20 -14.98 8.01
CA ILE A 112 -7.17 -14.28 6.72
C ILE A 112 -8.31 -14.72 5.78
N ILE A 113 -8.62 -16.01 5.73
CA ILE A 113 -9.73 -16.52 4.91
C ILE A 113 -11.05 -15.89 5.39
N LYS A 114 -11.30 -15.92 6.71
CA LYS A 114 -12.47 -15.30 7.35
C LYS A 114 -12.57 -13.81 7.01
N LEU A 115 -11.46 -13.09 7.10
CA LEU A 115 -11.38 -11.66 6.77
C LEU A 115 -11.74 -11.39 5.31
N ILE A 116 -11.24 -12.21 4.37
CA ILE A 116 -11.61 -12.10 2.96
C ILE A 116 -13.10 -12.35 2.76
N GLU A 117 -13.72 -13.29 3.49
CA GLU A 117 -15.19 -13.51 3.49
C GLU A 117 -15.97 -12.29 3.97
N ILE A 118 -15.50 -11.65 5.02
CA ILE A 118 -16.10 -10.43 5.55
C ILE A 118 -16.00 -9.30 4.53
N VAL A 119 -14.83 -9.08 3.92
CA VAL A 119 -14.56 -7.94 3.02
C VAL A 119 -15.26 -8.08 1.68
N VAL A 120 -15.31 -9.30 1.13
CA VAL A 120 -15.93 -9.62 -0.17
C VAL A 120 -17.05 -10.65 0.06
N PRO A 121 -18.19 -10.24 0.64
CA PRO A 121 -19.27 -11.17 0.95
C PRO A 121 -19.99 -11.65 -0.30
N THR A 122 -20.41 -12.92 -0.31
CA THR A 122 -21.28 -13.51 -1.35
C THR A 122 -22.76 -13.41 -1.01
N SER A 123 -23.10 -13.24 0.26
CA SER A 123 -24.47 -13.22 0.78
C SER A 123 -25.25 -11.94 0.46
N PHE A 124 -24.56 -10.85 0.15
CA PHE A 124 -25.18 -9.56 -0.16
C PHE A 124 -25.24 -9.32 -1.67
N ASN A 125 -26.45 -9.46 -2.23
CA ASN A 125 -26.91 -9.07 -3.57
C ASN A 125 -25.89 -8.31 -4.44
N LYS A 126 -24.88 -9.03 -4.96
CA LYS A 126 -23.76 -8.54 -5.80
C LYS A 126 -22.86 -7.43 -5.22
N LYS A 127 -23.18 -6.82 -4.07
CA LYS A 127 -22.42 -5.69 -3.48
C LYS A 127 -20.98 -6.03 -3.10
N GLY A 128 -20.66 -7.31 -2.87
CA GLY A 128 -19.28 -7.76 -2.64
C GLY A 128 -18.33 -7.41 -3.79
N LEU A 129 -18.84 -7.24 -5.02
CA LEU A 129 -18.05 -6.83 -6.18
C LEU A 129 -17.35 -5.50 -6.01
N LEU A 130 -17.93 -4.57 -5.23
CA LEU A 130 -17.36 -3.25 -4.95
C LEU A 130 -15.97 -3.33 -4.32
N ASN A 131 -15.72 -4.37 -3.53
CA ASN A 131 -14.44 -4.59 -2.84
C ASN A 131 -13.56 -5.63 -3.54
N LEU A 132 -14.09 -6.38 -4.51
CA LEU A 132 -13.38 -7.50 -5.14
C LEU A 132 -12.06 -7.04 -5.76
N MET A 133 -12.10 -6.00 -6.60
CA MET A 133 -10.89 -5.55 -7.32
C MET A 133 -9.83 -5.01 -6.36
N SER A 134 -10.23 -4.20 -5.38
CA SER A 134 -9.33 -3.69 -4.34
C SER A 134 -8.71 -4.83 -3.52
N THR A 135 -9.50 -5.86 -3.19
CA THR A 135 -9.02 -7.03 -2.45
C THR A 135 -8.03 -7.84 -3.29
N VAL A 136 -8.33 -8.10 -4.56
CA VAL A 136 -7.42 -8.78 -5.50
C VAL A 136 -6.10 -8.01 -5.60
N GLN A 137 -6.13 -6.68 -5.68
CA GLN A 137 -4.92 -5.86 -5.72
C GLN A 137 -4.08 -6.01 -4.45
N VAL A 138 -4.69 -6.02 -3.26
CA VAL A 138 -3.96 -6.27 -1.99
C VAL A 138 -3.29 -7.65 -2.01
N ILE A 139 -3.99 -8.70 -2.48
CA ILE A 139 -3.40 -10.04 -2.58
C ILE A 139 -2.25 -10.10 -3.60
N LYS A 140 -2.39 -9.43 -4.75
CA LYS A 140 -1.29 -9.30 -5.73
C LYS A 140 -0.07 -8.63 -5.11
N ASN A 141 -0.27 -7.58 -4.32
CA ASN A 141 0.79 -6.88 -3.60
C ASN A 141 1.48 -7.78 -2.56
N TRP A 142 0.71 -8.59 -1.82
CA TRP A 142 1.27 -9.56 -0.90
C TRP A 142 2.11 -10.63 -1.60
N LYS A 143 1.64 -11.15 -2.74
CA LYS A 143 2.40 -12.10 -3.56
C LYS A 143 3.72 -11.52 -4.04
N SER A 144 3.74 -10.24 -4.42
CA SER A 144 4.97 -9.58 -4.87
C SER A 144 5.91 -9.23 -3.72
N GLN A 145 5.41 -9.09 -2.48
CA GLN A 145 6.19 -8.90 -1.24
C GLN A 145 6.40 -10.18 -0.44
N ILE A 146 6.28 -11.36 -1.08
CA ILE A 146 6.28 -12.65 -0.36
C ILE A 146 7.53 -12.82 0.51
N SER A 147 8.70 -12.36 0.07
CA SER A 147 9.95 -12.46 0.85
C SER A 147 9.89 -11.80 2.22
N ILE A 148 9.03 -10.80 2.40
CA ILE A 148 8.86 -10.08 3.66
C ILE A 148 7.81 -10.78 4.52
N ILE A 149 6.73 -11.29 3.93
CA ILE A 149 5.57 -11.81 4.66
C ILE A 149 5.52 -13.34 4.80
N ASP A 150 6.41 -14.09 4.14
CA ASP A 150 6.39 -15.57 4.04
C ASP A 150 6.34 -16.29 5.39
N HIS A 151 6.88 -15.67 6.44
CA HIS A 151 6.78 -16.19 7.80
C HIS A 151 5.32 -16.41 8.24
N PHE A 152 4.41 -15.52 7.85
CA PHE A 152 2.99 -15.59 8.19
C PHE A 152 2.13 -16.13 7.05
N LEU A 153 2.28 -15.59 5.84
CA LEU A 153 1.47 -15.96 4.68
C LEU A 153 2.32 -16.65 3.62
N THR A 154 2.10 -17.94 3.41
CA THR A 154 2.80 -18.73 2.39
C THR A 154 2.18 -18.52 1.01
N LEU A 155 2.97 -18.78 -0.04
CA LEU A 155 2.48 -18.69 -1.42
C LEU A 155 1.26 -19.58 -1.69
N ASP A 156 1.25 -20.81 -1.17
CA ASP A 156 0.13 -21.75 -1.31
C ASP A 156 -1.18 -21.21 -0.71
N LEU A 157 -1.09 -20.49 0.42
CA LEU A 157 -2.25 -19.87 1.06
C LEU A 157 -2.76 -18.68 0.23
N LEU A 158 -1.86 -17.88 -0.33
CA LEU A 158 -2.22 -16.76 -1.21
C LEU A 158 -2.84 -17.24 -2.53
N GLU A 159 -2.42 -18.41 -3.04
CA GLU A 159 -3.05 -19.03 -4.21
C GLU A 159 -4.46 -19.55 -3.90
N GLN A 160 -4.65 -20.17 -2.72
CA GLN A 160 -5.99 -20.55 -2.25
C GLN A 160 -6.93 -19.33 -2.12
N ILE A 161 -6.45 -18.22 -1.58
CA ILE A 161 -7.23 -16.97 -1.50
C ILE A 161 -7.62 -16.46 -2.90
N ASP A 162 -6.71 -16.53 -3.86
CA ASP A 162 -6.98 -16.14 -5.25
C ASP A 162 -8.11 -16.99 -5.86
N GLN A 163 -8.08 -18.30 -5.66
CA GLN A 163 -9.14 -19.22 -6.09
C GLN A 163 -10.49 -18.88 -5.46
N ILE A 164 -10.51 -18.55 -4.15
CA ILE A 164 -11.72 -18.10 -3.45
C ILE A 164 -12.27 -16.83 -4.10
N LEU A 165 -11.42 -15.82 -4.34
CA LEU A 165 -11.83 -14.56 -4.96
C LEU A 165 -12.36 -14.76 -6.39
N ASN A 166 -11.72 -15.63 -7.19
CA ASN A 166 -12.17 -15.98 -8.52
C ASN A 166 -13.53 -16.70 -8.51
N HIS A 167 -13.73 -17.64 -7.57
CA HIS A 167 -15.02 -18.29 -7.38
C HIS A 167 -16.12 -17.28 -7.02
N ARG A 168 -15.82 -16.32 -6.14
CA ARG A 168 -16.76 -15.26 -5.78
C ARG A 168 -17.08 -14.33 -6.93
N LYS A 169 -16.08 -13.97 -7.76
CA LYS A 169 -16.29 -13.21 -9.00
C LYS A 169 -17.32 -13.91 -9.89
N GLN A 170 -17.23 -15.23 -10.03
CA GLN A 170 -18.18 -16.02 -10.82
C GLN A 170 -19.57 -16.07 -10.19
N ILE A 171 -19.67 -16.25 -8.86
CA ILE A 171 -20.98 -16.25 -8.17
C ILE A 171 -21.67 -14.90 -8.33
N LEU A 172 -20.96 -13.81 -8.03
CA LEU A 172 -21.51 -12.46 -8.03
C LEU A 172 -21.77 -11.94 -9.46
N GLY A 173 -21.01 -12.41 -10.45
CA GLY A 173 -21.16 -12.05 -11.86
C GLY A 173 -22.27 -12.79 -12.61
N LYS A 174 -22.87 -13.85 -12.04
CA LYS A 174 -24.02 -14.53 -12.66
C LYS A 174 -25.24 -13.61 -12.61
N MET A 175 -25.71 -13.21 -13.78
CA MET A 175 -26.97 -12.49 -13.97
C MET A 175 -28.11 -13.50 -13.78
N GLU A 176 -28.99 -13.32 -12.79
CA GLU A 176 -30.25 -14.07 -12.76
C GLU A 176 -31.11 -13.57 -13.92
N VAL A 177 -31.01 -14.25 -15.07
CA VAL A 177 -31.98 -14.12 -16.15
C VAL A 177 -33.21 -14.91 -15.74
N ASN A 178 -33.95 -14.39 -14.76
CA ASN A 178 -35.34 -14.79 -14.54
C ASN A 178 -36.20 -13.73 -15.22
N ASP A 179 -36.44 -13.96 -16.52
CA ASP A 179 -37.57 -13.39 -17.25
C ASP A 179 -38.83 -13.49 -16.38
N THR A 180 -39.66 -12.45 -16.41
CA THR A 180 -40.94 -12.30 -15.70
C THR A 180 -40.86 -11.66 -14.30
N GLN A 181 -40.62 -10.34 -14.22
CA GLN A 181 -41.63 -9.38 -13.73
C GLN A 181 -41.17 -7.92 -13.87
N VAL A 182 -41.83 -7.25 -14.81
CA VAL A 182 -41.81 -5.81 -15.07
C VAL A 182 -42.14 -5.03 -13.78
N GLY A 183 -41.26 -4.09 -13.40
CA GLY A 183 -41.69 -2.84 -12.76
C GLY A 183 -41.26 -2.51 -11.32
N ILE A 184 -40.20 -3.13 -10.76
CA ILE A 184 -39.65 -2.72 -9.44
C ILE A 184 -38.11 -2.74 -9.43
N GLU A 185 -37.45 -2.24 -10.48
CA GLU A 185 -35.97 -2.34 -10.57
C GLU A 185 -35.21 -1.05 -10.19
N ASP A 186 -35.91 0.05 -9.88
CA ASP A 186 -35.26 1.31 -9.46
C ASP A 186 -35.11 1.45 -7.92
N ASN A 187 -35.42 0.41 -7.14
CA ASN A 187 -35.31 0.45 -5.67
C ASN A 187 -33.95 -0.01 -5.12
N GLU A 188 -33.02 -0.54 -5.93
CA GLU A 188 -31.76 -1.10 -5.43
C GLU A 188 -30.63 -0.07 -5.29
N LEU A 189 -30.72 1.08 -5.97
CA LEU A 189 -29.88 2.26 -5.70
C LEU A 189 -30.31 2.99 -4.41
N LEU A 190 -31.40 2.56 -3.76
CA LEU A 190 -31.84 3.03 -2.45
C LEU A 190 -31.12 2.33 -1.28
N ASP A 191 -30.28 1.34 -1.57
CA ASP A 191 -29.67 0.46 -0.55
C ASP A 191 -28.31 0.97 -0.01
N PHE A 192 -27.91 2.18 -0.41
CA PHE A 192 -26.84 2.95 0.21
C PHE A 192 -27.31 4.39 0.43
N THR A 193 -27.02 4.95 1.61
CA THR A 193 -27.34 6.36 1.84
C THR A 193 -26.45 7.22 0.92
N LYS A 194 -26.96 8.34 0.40
CA LYS A 194 -26.15 9.29 -0.39
C LYS A 194 -24.81 9.63 0.27
N LYS A 195 -24.81 9.78 1.60
CA LYS A 195 -23.60 9.99 2.39
C LYS A 195 -22.59 8.84 2.22
N GLU A 196 -23.05 7.59 2.32
CA GLU A 196 -22.19 6.42 2.19
C GLU A 196 -21.59 6.28 0.79
N ILE A 197 -22.35 6.62 -0.24
CA ILE A 197 -21.86 6.67 -1.63
C ILE A 197 -20.76 7.73 -1.77
N LEU A 198 -20.98 8.94 -1.23
CA LEU A 198 -19.98 10.02 -1.27
C LEU A 198 -18.73 9.66 -0.47
N ASP A 199 -18.90 9.15 0.76
CA ASP A 199 -17.79 8.70 1.61
C ASP A 199 -16.96 7.62 0.88
N ARG A 200 -17.63 6.71 0.16
CA ARG A 200 -16.97 5.68 -0.67
C ARG A 200 -16.18 6.28 -1.82
N ILE A 201 -16.78 7.21 -2.57
CA ILE A 201 -16.12 7.89 -3.70
C ILE A 201 -14.88 8.64 -3.22
N ASP A 202 -15.00 9.37 -2.10
CA ASP A 202 -13.89 10.11 -1.51
C ASP A 202 -12.77 9.17 -1.07
N ASP A 203 -13.10 8.05 -0.42
CA ASP A 203 -12.12 7.04 -0.05
C ASP A 203 -11.43 6.39 -1.26
N ASP A 204 -12.17 6.11 -2.35
CA ASP A 204 -11.59 5.58 -3.60
C ASP A 204 -10.66 6.60 -4.27
N ARG A 205 -11.00 7.89 -4.24
CA ARG A 205 -10.13 8.97 -4.71
C ARG A 205 -8.85 9.07 -3.89
N GLU A 206 -8.96 9.00 -2.57
CA GLU A 206 -7.84 9.07 -1.65
C GLU A 206 -6.94 7.81 -1.81
N ARG A 207 -7.51 6.62 -2.06
CA ARG A 207 -6.76 5.39 -2.42
C ARG A 207 -5.97 5.57 -3.71
N HIS A 208 -6.61 6.03 -4.77
CA HIS A 208 -5.94 6.26 -6.05
C HIS A 208 -4.84 7.32 -5.94
N LYS A 209 -5.07 8.37 -5.16
CA LYS A 209 -4.06 9.38 -4.88
C LYS A 209 -2.83 8.74 -4.24
N ARG A 210 -2.99 7.88 -3.22
CA ARG A 210 -1.86 7.21 -2.55
C ARG A 210 -1.05 6.32 -3.46
N LEU A 211 -1.69 5.54 -4.33
CA LEU A 211 -0.98 4.74 -5.32
C LEU A 211 -0.02 5.62 -6.13
N ARG A 212 -0.45 6.84 -6.46
CA ARG A 212 0.29 7.78 -7.30
C ARG A 212 1.29 8.69 -6.57
N GLU A 213 1.21 8.80 -5.24
CA GLU A 213 2.05 9.71 -4.44
C GLU A 213 3.55 9.39 -4.57
N ARG A 214 3.91 8.12 -4.83
CA ARG A 214 5.30 7.67 -4.92
C ARG A 214 5.81 7.44 -6.34
N ILE A 215 4.98 7.63 -7.37
CA ILE A 215 5.39 7.51 -8.80
C ILE A 215 6.62 8.35 -9.12
N TRP A 216 6.69 9.55 -8.55
CA TRP A 216 7.72 10.54 -8.86
C TRP A 216 8.96 10.42 -7.97
N VAL A 217 8.97 9.49 -7.02
CA VAL A 217 10.10 9.27 -6.12
C VAL A 217 11.15 8.46 -6.87
N LEU A 218 12.28 9.10 -7.19
CA LEU A 218 13.41 8.42 -7.81
C LEU A 218 14.10 7.52 -6.77
N PRO A 219 14.54 6.30 -7.14
CA PRO A 219 15.35 5.45 -6.28
C PRO A 219 16.58 6.21 -5.78
N ILE A 220 16.89 6.09 -4.48
CA ILE A 220 18.07 6.75 -3.92
C ILE A 220 19.30 6.02 -4.47
N PRO A 221 20.18 6.71 -5.22
CA PRO A 221 21.38 6.08 -5.74
C PRO A 221 22.25 5.60 -4.57
N SER A 222 22.77 4.38 -4.67
CA SER A 222 23.70 3.79 -3.71
C SER A 222 24.80 4.78 -3.33
N MET A 223 25.13 4.89 -2.04
CA MET A 223 26.19 5.80 -1.56
C MET A 223 27.53 5.56 -2.28
N SER A 224 27.75 4.35 -2.82
CA SER A 224 28.91 4.00 -3.65
C SER A 224 29.01 4.84 -4.93
N SER A 225 27.89 5.24 -5.53
CA SER A 225 27.86 6.10 -6.73
C SER A 225 27.97 7.60 -6.44
N LEU A 226 27.85 8.01 -5.18
CA LEU A 226 28.01 9.41 -4.75
C LEU A 226 29.45 9.74 -4.34
N SER A 227 30.37 8.76 -4.39
CA SER A 227 31.79 8.99 -4.20
C SER A 227 32.32 9.91 -5.31
N PRO A 228 32.83 11.12 -5.02
CA PRO A 228 33.49 11.92 -6.05
C PRO A 228 34.71 11.12 -6.53
N LYS A 229 34.65 10.67 -7.78
CA LYS A 229 35.84 10.17 -8.47
C LYS A 229 36.82 11.35 -8.51
N LEU A 230 37.93 11.27 -7.76
CA LEU A 230 39.05 12.19 -7.95
C LEU A 230 39.63 11.93 -9.35
N THR A 231 39.01 12.51 -10.36
CA THR A 231 39.66 12.71 -11.65
C THR A 231 40.39 14.03 -11.57
N ASN A 232 41.71 13.97 -11.63
CA ASN A 232 42.59 15.13 -11.71
C ASN A 232 42.47 15.79 -13.09
N ILE A 233 41.28 16.30 -13.42
CA ILE A 233 41.01 17.02 -14.66
C ILE A 233 40.56 18.42 -14.27
N GLN A 234 41.46 19.37 -14.50
CA GLN A 234 41.19 20.79 -14.38
C GLN A 234 40.29 21.22 -15.53
N HIS A 235 38.97 21.26 -15.28
CA HIS A 235 38.02 21.92 -16.16
C HIS A 235 37.53 23.25 -15.54
N PRO A 236 37.53 24.36 -16.31
CA PRO A 236 37.08 25.66 -15.83
C PRO A 236 35.57 25.77 -16.03
N SER A 237 34.78 25.36 -15.05
CA SER A 237 33.36 25.73 -14.92
C SER A 237 32.86 25.43 -13.51
N THR A 238 33.41 26.17 -12.55
CA THR A 238 32.72 26.54 -11.32
C THR A 238 31.45 27.29 -11.73
N THR A 239 30.28 26.66 -11.66
CA THR A 239 28.96 27.24 -11.29
C THR A 239 27.88 26.18 -11.56
N TYR A 240 27.71 25.25 -10.62
CA TYR A 240 26.37 24.74 -10.26
C TYR A 240 26.42 24.01 -8.91
N THR A 241 26.98 24.67 -7.90
CA THR A 241 26.87 24.21 -6.51
C THR A 241 25.62 24.81 -5.92
N TYR A 242 24.45 24.23 -6.19
CA TYR A 242 23.21 24.33 -5.37
C TYR A 242 22.09 23.56 -6.09
N HIS A 243 22.15 22.23 -6.06
CA HIS A 243 20.92 21.44 -6.13
C HIS A 243 20.75 20.72 -4.81
N ARG A 244 20.16 21.48 -3.89
CA ARG A 244 19.06 21.07 -3.01
C ARG A 244 19.22 19.66 -2.45
N SER A 245 19.83 19.59 -1.28
CA SER A 245 19.51 18.57 -0.27
C SER A 245 18.00 18.54 -0.06
N ALA A 246 17.32 17.68 -0.83
CA ALA A 246 15.95 17.25 -0.56
C ALA A 246 16.02 16.19 0.53
N THR A 247 16.31 16.63 1.75
CA THR A 247 16.19 15.82 2.96
C THR A 247 14.70 15.62 3.24
N LEU A 248 14.06 14.64 2.61
CA LEU A 248 12.79 14.09 3.09
C LEU A 248 13.10 12.95 4.07
N LEU A 249 13.61 13.33 5.23
CA LEU A 249 13.56 12.52 6.44
C LEU A 249 13.11 13.41 7.58
N HIS A 250 11.82 13.35 7.91
CA HIS A 250 11.35 13.72 9.25
C HIS A 250 10.04 13.00 9.58
N THR A 251 10.17 11.77 10.09
CA THR A 251 9.25 11.25 11.12
C THR A 251 10.07 10.70 12.28
N SER A 252 10.31 11.62 13.21
CA SER A 252 10.65 11.48 14.63
C SER A 252 11.11 10.14 15.20
N LEU A 253 12.38 10.10 15.62
CA LEU A 253 12.80 9.58 16.92
C LEU A 253 13.82 10.57 17.52
N GLN A 254 13.36 11.51 18.36
CA GLN A 254 14.22 12.28 19.24
C GLN A 254 14.13 11.66 20.64
N SER A 255 15.20 10.97 21.05
CA SER A 255 15.47 10.72 22.47
C SER A 255 16.20 11.93 23.04
N VAL A 256 15.57 12.62 23.99
CA VAL A 256 16.16 13.68 24.80
C VAL A 256 17.23 13.07 25.71
N THR A 257 18.50 13.47 25.57
CA THR A 257 19.42 13.60 26.71
C THR A 257 20.41 14.74 26.45
N ASN A 258 20.59 15.60 27.45
CA ASN A 258 21.47 16.76 27.47
C ASN A 258 22.93 16.37 27.79
N SER A 259 23.83 17.26 27.34
CA SER A 259 25.12 17.64 27.94
C SER A 259 26.44 17.03 27.42
N GLU A 260 27.26 17.99 26.94
CA GLU A 260 28.72 18.15 27.09
C GLU A 260 29.70 17.55 26.04
N ARG A 261 30.35 18.48 25.33
CA ARG A 261 31.70 18.38 24.70
C ARG A 261 32.77 18.47 25.81
N PRO A 262 34.05 18.01 25.65
CA PRO A 262 34.89 18.33 24.47
C PRO A 262 35.99 17.33 24.00
N SER A 263 36.56 17.66 22.83
CA SER A 263 37.98 17.52 22.39
C SER A 263 38.66 16.18 22.00
N SER A 264 39.00 16.12 20.70
CA SER A 264 40.26 15.68 20.02
C SER A 264 41.00 14.39 20.40
N SER A 265 41.19 13.50 19.43
CA SER A 265 42.52 13.11 18.91
C SER A 265 42.43 12.23 17.65
N ILE A 266 43.47 12.32 16.84
CA ILE A 266 43.68 11.73 15.52
C ILE A 266 44.24 10.30 15.68
N SER A 267 43.73 9.32 14.94
CA SER A 267 44.57 8.23 14.43
C SER A 267 43.97 7.54 13.21
N SER A 268 44.76 7.54 12.15
CA SER A 268 44.63 6.91 10.84
C SER A 268 44.59 5.37 10.88
N GLY A 269 43.70 4.79 10.07
CA GLY A 269 43.76 3.40 9.63
C GLY A 269 42.56 3.04 8.75
N GLY A 270 42.77 2.78 7.47
CA GLY A 270 41.80 2.11 6.59
C GLY A 270 42.37 0.80 6.06
N PRO A 271 41.71 0.09 5.13
CA PRO A 271 40.27 -0.15 4.99
C PRO A 271 39.99 -1.67 5.00
N THR A 272 38.86 -2.14 5.55
CA THR A 272 38.27 -3.43 5.12
C THR A 272 36.75 -3.34 5.17
N GLY A 273 36.15 -3.64 4.02
CA GLY A 273 34.74 -3.38 3.73
C GLY A 273 33.77 -4.42 4.25
N GLY A 274 32.51 -4.02 4.23
CA GLY A 274 31.33 -4.82 4.56
C GLY A 274 30.14 -3.90 4.82
N GLY A 275 29.73 -3.14 3.79
CA GLY A 275 28.55 -2.27 3.88
C GLY A 275 27.25 -3.10 3.97
N PRO A 276 26.22 -2.62 4.69
CA PRO A 276 24.95 -3.33 4.79
C PRO A 276 24.22 -3.27 3.44
N HIS A 277 23.77 -4.45 3.02
CA HIS A 277 23.15 -4.72 1.72
C HIS A 277 21.64 -4.44 1.79
N ILE A 278 21.17 -3.54 0.93
CA ILE A 278 19.98 -3.67 0.06
C ILE A 278 18.76 -4.40 0.67
N GLU A 279 17.96 -3.68 1.47
CA GLU A 279 16.58 -4.11 1.80
C GLU A 279 15.55 -2.99 1.52
N LEU A 280 16.01 -1.74 1.41
CA LEU A 280 15.17 -0.57 1.12
C LEU A 280 14.70 -0.49 -0.35
N ASP A 281 15.34 -1.25 -1.24
CA ASP A 281 15.19 -1.10 -2.71
C ASP A 281 14.03 -1.95 -3.28
N LEU A 282 13.69 -3.07 -2.63
CA LEU A 282 12.59 -3.94 -3.09
C LEU A 282 11.22 -3.30 -2.88
N THR A 283 11.03 -2.52 -1.81
CA THR A 283 9.73 -1.88 -1.53
C THR A 283 9.41 -0.79 -2.56
N ILE A 284 10.44 -0.05 -3.01
CA ILE A 284 10.30 1.02 -4.01
C ILE A 284 10.08 0.44 -5.41
N SER A 285 10.82 -0.60 -5.78
CA SER A 285 10.68 -1.26 -7.09
C SER A 285 9.27 -1.86 -7.30
N LEU A 286 8.64 -2.31 -6.22
CA LEU A 286 7.35 -3.00 -6.28
C LEU A 286 6.14 -2.07 -6.38
N GLU A 287 6.25 -0.86 -5.82
CA GLU A 287 5.25 0.18 -6.00
C GLU A 287 5.21 0.63 -7.48
N CYS A 288 6.35 0.67 -8.16
CA CYS A 288 6.44 0.94 -9.61
C CYS A 288 5.69 -0.12 -10.45
N ASP A 289 5.75 -1.40 -10.09
CA ASP A 289 5.03 -2.47 -10.81
C ASP A 289 3.52 -2.40 -10.60
N GLN A 290 3.06 -2.02 -9.40
CA GLN A 290 1.63 -1.78 -9.12
C GLN A 290 1.08 -0.63 -9.96
N LEU A 291 1.92 0.38 -10.21
CA LEU A 291 1.62 1.55 -11.02
C LEU A 291 1.62 1.26 -12.52
N ILE A 292 2.55 0.45 -13.01
CA ILE A 292 2.58 0.01 -14.41
C ILE A 292 1.32 -0.82 -14.72
N ASN A 293 0.92 -1.71 -13.81
CA ASN A 293 -0.30 -2.51 -13.98
C ASN A 293 -1.59 -1.65 -13.93
N ALA A 294 -1.69 -0.67 -13.03
CA ALA A 294 -2.82 0.25 -13.00
C ALA A 294 -2.92 1.10 -14.28
N ASN A 295 -1.79 1.58 -14.80
CA ASN A 295 -1.75 2.28 -16.08
C ASN A 295 -2.12 1.36 -17.27
N LEU A 296 -1.71 0.08 -17.25
CA LEU A 296 -2.09 -0.90 -18.27
C LEU A 296 -3.60 -1.24 -18.25
N GLU A 297 -4.23 -1.24 -17.09
CA GLU A 297 -5.68 -1.44 -16.96
C GLU A 297 -6.45 -0.20 -17.48
N ASP A 298 -5.95 1.02 -17.24
CA ASP A 298 -6.56 2.27 -17.71
C ASP A 298 -6.29 2.59 -19.20
N THR A 299 -5.20 2.06 -19.77
CA THR A 299 -4.78 2.34 -21.17
C THR A 299 -4.83 1.12 -22.09
N GLY A 300 -5.21 -0.04 -21.56
CA GLY A 300 -5.34 -1.28 -22.33
C GLY A 300 -6.54 -1.24 -23.27
N SER A 301 -6.41 -1.87 -24.44
CA SER A 301 -7.47 -2.00 -25.46
C SER A 301 -8.71 -2.80 -25.01
N ALA A 302 -8.80 -3.15 -23.72
CA ALA A 302 -9.91 -3.91 -23.13
C ALA A 302 -10.76 -3.08 -22.13
N GLY A 303 -10.40 -1.81 -21.87
CA GLY A 303 -11.09 -0.98 -20.86
C GLY A 303 -12.20 -0.06 -21.40
N LEU A 304 -12.27 0.13 -22.72
CA LEU A 304 -13.26 1.00 -23.37
C LEU A 304 -13.86 0.21 -24.54
N GLU A 305 -15.18 0.03 -24.54
CA GLU A 305 -15.88 -0.54 -25.68
C GLU A 305 -15.81 0.45 -26.85
N ASP A 306 -15.95 -0.01 -28.11
CA ASP A 306 -15.90 0.87 -29.29
C ASP A 306 -16.91 2.04 -29.20
N HIS A 307 -18.01 1.84 -28.46
CA HIS A 307 -18.98 2.89 -28.17
C HIS A 307 -18.42 4.00 -27.27
N ASP A 308 -17.58 3.69 -26.29
CA ASP A 308 -16.97 4.67 -25.39
C ASP A 308 -15.92 5.51 -26.13
N TRP A 309 -15.18 4.92 -27.06
CA TRP A 309 -14.29 5.65 -27.96
C TRP A 309 -15.03 6.63 -28.85
N ASN A 310 -16.18 6.23 -29.37
CA ASN A 310 -17.04 7.11 -30.17
C ASN A 310 -17.62 8.26 -29.34
N ALA A 311 -18.01 8.00 -28.09
CA ALA A 311 -18.48 9.03 -27.15
C ALA A 311 -17.36 10.04 -26.81
N ILE A 312 -16.14 9.56 -26.55
CA ILE A 312 -14.97 10.41 -26.28
C ILE A 312 -14.61 11.25 -27.51
N HIS A 313 -14.66 10.68 -28.71
CA HIS A 313 -14.44 11.42 -29.95
C HIS A 313 -15.51 12.49 -30.16
N PHE A 314 -16.77 12.17 -29.93
CA PHE A 314 -17.89 13.10 -30.08
C PHE A 314 -17.79 14.28 -29.09
N ASP A 315 -17.46 14.02 -27.83
CA ASP A 315 -17.29 15.07 -26.82
C ASP A 315 -16.04 15.93 -27.09
N ASN A 316 -14.95 15.34 -27.58
CA ASN A 316 -13.78 16.11 -28.03
C ASN A 316 -14.11 17.04 -29.21
N HIS A 317 -14.94 16.59 -30.16
CA HIS A 317 -15.44 17.45 -31.25
C HIS A 317 -16.32 18.60 -30.73
N ARG A 318 -17.05 18.37 -29.63
CA ARG A 318 -17.91 19.37 -28.99
C ARG A 318 -17.11 20.39 -28.18
N CYS A 319 -16.03 19.97 -27.52
CA CYS A 319 -15.20 20.81 -26.65
C CYS A 319 -14.15 21.62 -27.41
N PHE A 320 -13.59 21.10 -28.52
CA PHE A 320 -12.46 21.74 -29.19
C PHE A 320 -12.75 22.26 -30.60
N GLY A 321 -13.93 22.00 -31.15
CA GLY A 321 -14.28 22.38 -32.52
C GLY A 321 -13.40 21.69 -33.57
N LEU A 322 -13.87 21.64 -34.82
CA LEU A 322 -13.07 21.12 -35.92
C LEU A 322 -11.81 21.98 -36.08
N ALA A 323 -10.64 21.38 -35.91
CA ALA A 323 -9.40 21.96 -36.40
C ALA A 323 -9.55 22.15 -37.91
N SER A 324 -9.63 23.42 -38.34
CA SER A 324 -9.65 23.79 -39.74
C SER A 324 -8.41 23.21 -40.43
N ASN A 325 -8.63 22.24 -41.30
CA ASN A 325 -7.65 21.79 -42.28
C ASN A 325 -7.26 22.99 -43.16
N HIS A 326 -6.13 23.64 -42.87
CA HIS A 326 -5.44 24.47 -43.85
C HIS A 326 -4.10 23.86 -44.23
N HIS A 327 -4.04 23.56 -45.54
CA HIS A 327 -2.89 23.29 -46.38
C HIS A 327 -2.25 21.90 -46.35
N ARG A 328 -3.01 20.97 -46.94
CA ARG A 328 -2.45 19.95 -47.86
C ARG A 328 -1.67 20.66 -48.97
N LEU A 329 -0.36 20.42 -49.02
CA LEU A 329 0.49 20.64 -50.19
C LEU A 329 -0.12 19.88 -51.37
N LEU A 330 -0.34 20.58 -52.48
CA LEU A 330 -0.67 19.97 -53.77
C LEU A 330 0.48 20.27 -54.73
N ASP A 331 0.97 19.20 -55.36
CA ASP A 331 1.98 19.17 -56.41
C ASP A 331 1.77 20.20 -57.53
N GLN A 332 2.84 20.88 -57.92
CA GLN A 332 3.08 21.32 -59.29
C GLN A 332 4.55 21.13 -59.66
N PHE A 333 4.87 19.96 -60.19
CA PHE A 333 5.94 19.82 -61.20
C PHE A 333 5.28 20.01 -62.56
N VAL A 334 5.60 21.10 -63.25
CA VAL A 334 5.47 21.26 -64.70
C VAL A 334 6.71 22.01 -65.20
N ASP A 335 7.34 21.39 -66.19
CA ASP A 335 8.46 21.78 -67.05
C ASP A 335 8.82 23.28 -67.14
N PHE A 336 10.12 23.57 -67.02
CA PHE A 336 10.95 24.24 -68.04
C PHE A 336 12.45 24.12 -67.73
#